data_AF-A0A7W1Z0X9-F1
#
_entry.id   AF-A0A7W1Z0X9-F1
#
_cell.length_a   1.000
_cell.length_b   1.000
_cell.length_c   1.000
_cell.angle_alpha   90.00
_cell.angle_beta   90.00
_cell.angle_gamma   90.00
#
_symmetry.space_group_name_H-M   'P 1'
#
loop_
_entity.id
_entity.type
_entity.pdbx_description
1 polymer ?
#
loop_
_entity_poly.entity_id
_entity_poly.type
_entity_poly.pdbx_seq_one_letter_code
_entity_poly.pdbx_strand_id
1 'polypeptide(L)'
;MRFVFRKSGSLIGVYVRLVLLYGSIAFTSSGASTLWIRHALIGVVTASALLHFYYDGFIWKVREAQTRCMLGIEGEGVTSAGARLGWPLWLRHSLRWAVLAIPFGALCSAQLVGRVVPPLERAAKVAEVLPNDGQAQLNYSKALHEAGRLEEAIGHYDSAIKRDPSLTEAEFFLGLAYQDRQEYDHSVEHYERSLSLDPKRQSRVQSW
;
A
#
# COMPACT_ATOMS: atom_id res chain seq x y z
N MET A 1 -2.31 -7.91 47.79
CA MET A 1 -3.46 -7.56 46.92
C MET A 1 -3.58 -8.62 45.84
N ARG A 2 -4.75 -9.25 45.69
CA ARG A 2 -5.02 -10.37 44.77
C ARG A 2 -4.94 -9.88 43.32
N PHE A 3 -4.19 -10.59 42.48
CA PHE A 3 -4.00 -10.28 41.06
C PHE A 3 -5.34 -10.14 40.32
N VAL A 4 -5.60 -8.97 39.73
CA VAL A 4 -6.73 -8.68 38.83
C VAL A 4 -6.39 -9.18 37.42
N PHE A 5 -5.92 -10.42 37.30
CA PHE A 5 -5.83 -11.12 36.03
C PHE A 5 -6.65 -12.40 36.16
N ARG A 6 -7.98 -12.23 36.07
CA ARG A 6 -8.87 -13.36 35.81
C ARG A 6 -8.44 -13.96 34.47
N LYS A 7 -8.27 -15.29 34.39
CA LYS A 7 -8.04 -16.03 33.13
C LYS A 7 -9.07 -15.59 32.09
N SER A 8 -8.77 -14.58 31.28
CA SER A 8 -9.72 -14.03 30.32
C SER A 8 -9.48 -14.67 28.97
N GLY A 9 -9.80 -15.97 28.84
CA GLY A 9 -9.89 -16.64 27.54
C GLY A 9 -10.85 -15.89 26.59
N SER A 10 -11.81 -15.16 27.15
CA SER A 10 -12.68 -14.22 26.42
C SER A 10 -11.91 -13.13 25.67
N LEU A 11 -10.83 -12.59 26.23
CA LEU A 11 -10.05 -11.50 25.63
C LEU A 11 -9.17 -12.00 24.47
N ILE A 12 -8.63 -13.22 24.61
CA ILE A 12 -7.98 -13.95 23.51
C ILE A 12 -8.99 -14.25 22.40
N GLY A 13 -10.21 -14.68 22.74
CA GLY A 13 -11.28 -14.92 21.77
C GLY A 13 -11.66 -13.67 20.99
N VAL A 14 -11.78 -12.51 21.66
CA VAL A 14 -12.02 -11.22 21.01
C VAL A 14 -10.88 -10.86 20.07
N TYR A 15 -9.62 -11.03 20.50
CA TYR A 15 -8.44 -10.73 19.69
C TYR A 15 -8.38 -11.58 18.41
N VAL A 16 -8.54 -12.90 18.52
CA VAL A 16 -8.54 -13.82 17.37
C VAL A 16 -9.68 -13.48 16.39
N ARG A 17 -10.86 -13.13 16.89
CA ARG A 17 -12.00 -12.73 16.06
C ARG A 17 -11.73 -11.45 15.28
N LEU A 18 -11.04 -10.50 15.89
CA LEU A 18 -10.66 -9.22 15.28
C LEU A 18 -9.62 -9.40 14.17
N VAL A 19 -8.64 -10.29 14.37
CA VAL A 19 -7.64 -10.67 13.36
C VAL A 19 -8.30 -11.36 12.16
N LEU A 20 -9.22 -12.30 12.39
CA LEU A 20 -9.96 -12.96 11.32
C LEU A 20 -10.85 -11.98 10.55
N LEU A 21 -11.52 -11.06 11.25
CA LEU A 21 -12.35 -10.03 10.62
C LEU A 21 -11.50 -9.08 9.74
N TYR A 22 -10.31 -8.71 10.20
CA TYR A 22 -9.36 -7.92 9.42
C TYR A 22 -8.90 -8.65 8.15
N GLY A 23 -8.57 -9.95 8.26
CA GLY A 23 -8.17 -10.78 7.12
C GLY A 23 -9.27 -10.91 6.06
N SER A 24 -10.53 -11.04 6.48
CA SER A 24 -11.66 -11.15 5.55
C SER A 24 -11.95 -9.87 4.77
N ILE A 25 -11.69 -8.69 5.36
CA ILE A 25 -11.85 -7.38 4.68
C ILE A 25 -10.88 -7.22 3.51
N ALA A 26 -9.71 -7.86 3.55
CA ALA A 26 -8.74 -7.82 2.44
C ALA A 26 -9.21 -8.57 1.19
N PHE A 27 -10.18 -9.49 1.32
CA PHE A 27 -10.66 -10.32 0.21
C PHE A 27 -11.84 -9.69 -0.55
N THR A 28 -12.54 -8.72 0.04
CA THR A 28 -13.64 -8.01 -0.62
C THR A 28 -13.12 -6.75 -1.34
N SER A 29 -12.79 -6.92 -2.61
CA SER A 29 -12.31 -5.86 -3.50
C SER A 29 -13.48 -5.06 -4.10
N SER A 30 -13.91 -3.98 -3.44
CA SER A 30 -14.63 -2.90 -4.12
C SER A 30 -14.53 -1.55 -3.39
N GLY A 31 -14.12 -0.53 -4.15
CA GLY A 31 -14.41 0.88 -3.90
C GLY A 31 -13.43 1.64 -3.02
N ALA A 32 -13.26 2.93 -3.30
CA ALA A 32 -12.52 3.91 -2.49
C ALA A 32 -12.92 3.93 -1.00
N SER A 33 -14.03 3.28 -0.64
CA SER A 33 -14.45 3.04 0.74
C SER A 33 -13.53 2.11 1.55
N THR A 34 -12.80 1.18 0.90
CA THR A 34 -11.90 0.27 1.63
C THR A 34 -10.65 0.98 2.14
N LEU A 35 -10.26 2.08 1.49
CA LEU A 35 -9.04 2.81 1.83
C LEU A 35 -9.17 3.52 3.18
N TRP A 36 -10.28 4.20 3.46
CA TRP A 36 -10.48 4.89 4.74
C TRP A 36 -10.62 3.92 5.92
N ILE A 37 -11.32 2.79 5.71
CA ILE A 37 -11.47 1.73 6.73
C ILE A 37 -10.10 1.14 7.07
N ARG A 38 -9.27 0.86 6.05
CA ARG A 38 -7.91 0.33 6.23
C ARG A 38 -7.04 1.28 7.05
N HIS A 39 -7.04 2.58 6.73
CA HIS A 39 -6.28 3.58 7.49
C HIS A 39 -6.78 3.75 8.92
N ALA A 40 -8.10 3.73 9.13
CA ALA A 40 -8.68 3.79 10.48
C ALA A 40 -8.25 2.60 11.35
N LEU A 41 -8.29 1.37 10.81
CA LEU A 41 -7.84 0.17 11.52
C LEU A 41 -6.35 0.19 11.85
N ILE A 42 -5.51 0.64 10.92
CA ILE A 42 -4.07 0.81 11.17
C ILE A 42 -3.85 1.84 12.28
N GLY A 43 -4.60 2.95 12.27
CA GLY A 43 -4.56 3.95 13.33
C GLY A 43 -4.91 3.37 14.71
N VAL A 44 -5.97 2.56 14.80
CA VAL A 44 -6.37 1.93 16.07
C VAL A 44 -5.32 0.93 16.57
N VAL A 45 -4.78 0.09 15.68
CA VAL A 45 -3.75 -0.90 16.06
C VAL A 45 -2.46 -0.22 16.49
N THR A 46 -2.01 0.79 15.75
CA THR A 46 -0.79 1.55 16.10
C THR A 46 -0.96 2.33 17.40
N ALA A 47 -2.10 3.00 17.61
CA ALA A 47 -2.40 3.68 18.86
C ALA A 47 -2.45 2.70 20.04
N SER A 48 -3.07 1.53 19.87
CA SER A 48 -3.10 0.48 20.91
C SER A 48 -1.71 -0.05 21.24
N ALA A 49 -0.89 -0.33 20.23
CA ALA A 49 0.48 -0.80 20.42
C ALA A 49 1.36 0.27 21.11
N LEU A 50 1.22 1.53 20.71
CA LEU A 50 1.93 2.66 21.33
C LEU A 50 1.48 2.86 22.78
N LEU A 51 0.17 2.76 23.05
CA LEU A 51 -0.41 2.89 24.37
C LEU A 51 0.04 1.75 25.29
N HIS A 52 0.12 0.53 24.77
CA HIS A 52 0.61 -0.63 25.52
C HIS A 52 2.09 -0.51 25.82
N PHE A 53 2.90 -0.12 24.83
CA PHE A 53 4.32 0.17 25.03
C PHE A 53 4.53 1.27 26.08
N TYR A 54 3.73 2.34 26.01
CA TYR A 54 3.76 3.42 26.98
C TYR A 54 3.39 2.93 28.38
N TYR A 55 2.27 2.23 28.55
CA TYR A 55 1.85 1.78 29.88
C TYR A 55 2.77 0.71 30.47
N ASP A 56 3.21 -0.28 29.69
CA ASP A 56 4.10 -1.33 30.17
C ASP A 56 5.50 -0.79 30.50
N GLY A 57 6.04 0.10 29.66
CA GLY A 57 7.33 0.73 29.90
C GLY A 57 7.28 1.73 31.06
N PHE A 58 6.32 2.65 31.04
CA PHE A 58 6.25 3.76 31.99
C PHE A 58 5.83 3.32 33.39
N ILE A 59 4.79 2.48 33.53
CA ILE A 59 4.33 2.04 34.85
C ILE A 59 5.40 1.16 35.51
N TRP A 60 6.04 0.27 34.76
CA TRP A 60 7.10 -0.57 35.29
C TRP A 60 8.32 0.26 35.73
N LYS A 61 8.67 1.31 34.97
CA LYS A 61 9.78 2.22 35.30
C LYS A 61 9.48 3.14 36.48
N VAL A 62 8.26 3.66 36.60
CA VAL A 62 7.83 4.50 37.73
C VAL A 62 7.65 3.68 39.01
N ARG A 63 7.49 2.35 38.93
CA ARG A 63 7.49 1.48 40.13
C ARG A 63 8.90 1.23 40.69
N GLU A 64 9.94 1.47 39.90
CA GLU A 64 11.33 1.28 40.29
C GLU A 64 11.74 2.34 41.33
N ALA A 65 12.26 1.92 42.49
CA ALA A 65 12.54 2.82 43.63
C ALA A 65 13.46 3.99 43.25
N GLN A 66 14.45 3.75 42.39
CA GLN A 66 15.35 4.79 41.87
C GLN A 66 14.59 5.87 41.08
N THR A 67 13.63 5.48 40.22
CA THR A 67 12.83 6.41 39.42
C THR A 67 11.88 7.20 40.30
N ARG A 68 11.29 6.57 41.32
CA ARG A 68 10.45 7.25 42.33
C ARG A 68 11.24 8.27 43.14
N CYS A 69 12.49 7.95 43.49
CA CYS A 69 13.41 8.87 44.15
C CYS A 69 13.76 10.08 43.27
N MET A 70 14.08 9.85 41.98
CA MET A 70 14.33 10.94 41.03
C MET A 70 13.10 11.82 40.76
N LEU A 71 11.89 11.25 40.85
CA LEU A 71 10.61 11.97 40.70
C LEU A 71 10.09 12.58 42.01
N GLY A 72 10.76 12.34 43.15
CA GLY A 72 10.37 12.86 44.46
C GLY A 72 9.11 12.24 45.08
N ILE A 73 8.75 11.00 44.69
CA ILE A 73 7.44 10.36 45.01
C ILE A 73 7.50 9.43 46.24
N GLU A 74 8.60 9.32 46.99
CA GLU A 74 8.57 8.73 48.34
C GLU A 74 9.33 9.53 49.40
N GLY A 75 8.60 9.79 50.50
CA GLY A 75 8.95 9.61 51.92
C GLY A 75 10.38 9.93 52.38
N GLU A 76 10.45 10.90 53.28
CA GLU A 76 11.56 11.25 54.18
C GLU A 76 12.77 10.30 54.19
N GLY A 77 13.90 10.82 53.68
CA GLY A 77 15.22 10.47 54.18
C GLY A 77 16.07 9.52 53.35
N VAL A 78 16.61 9.97 52.21
CA VAL A 78 17.99 9.63 51.80
C VAL A 78 18.58 10.81 51.02
N THR A 79 19.68 11.36 51.53
CA THR A 79 20.48 12.42 50.90
C THR A 79 21.20 11.91 49.66
N SER A 80 21.01 12.58 48.52
CA SER A 80 21.64 12.24 47.24
C SER A 80 23.02 12.90 47.11
N ALA A 81 24.08 12.12 47.33
CA ALA A 81 25.43 12.48 46.93
C ALA A 81 25.79 11.83 45.59
N GLY A 82 26.27 12.63 44.63
CA GLY A 82 27.05 12.14 43.50
C GLY A 82 26.62 12.65 42.13
N ALA A 83 26.88 13.93 41.85
CA ALA A 83 26.91 14.45 40.48
C ALA A 83 28.06 13.79 39.69
N ARG A 84 27.74 12.84 38.81
CA ARG A 84 28.67 12.41 37.75
C ARG A 84 28.33 13.17 36.47
N LEU A 85 29.26 14.00 36.04
CA LEU A 85 29.24 14.72 34.76
C LEU A 85 29.12 13.69 33.62
N GLY A 86 27.92 13.53 33.10
CA GLY A 86 27.58 12.62 32.02
C GLY A 86 26.21 12.98 31.50
N TRP A 87 26.01 12.86 30.18
CA TRP A 87 24.77 13.26 29.51
C TRP A 87 23.54 12.78 30.29
N PRO A 88 22.50 13.64 30.45
CA PRO A 88 21.36 13.33 31.30
C PRO A 88 20.71 12.02 30.84
N LEU A 89 20.25 11.22 31.81
CA LEU A 89 19.83 9.83 31.59
C LEU A 89 18.74 9.71 30.50
N TRP A 90 17.84 10.70 30.43
CA TRP A 90 16.80 10.79 29.41
C TRP A 90 17.38 10.93 27.99
N LEU A 91 18.47 11.68 27.84
CA LEU A 91 19.14 11.90 26.55
C LEU A 91 19.85 10.61 26.10
N ARG A 92 20.55 9.92 27.01
CA ARG A 92 21.14 8.60 26.73
C ARG A 92 20.09 7.56 26.34
N HIS A 93 18.90 7.62 26.94
CA HIS A 93 17.80 6.73 26.58
C HIS A 93 17.22 7.09 25.21
N SER A 94 16.95 8.37 24.93
CA SER A 94 16.47 8.84 23.63
C SER A 94 17.41 8.46 22.48
N LEU A 95 18.73 8.53 22.69
CA LEU A 95 19.73 8.16 21.71
C LEU A 95 19.74 6.66 21.38
N ARG A 96 19.36 5.80 22.33
CA ARG A 96 19.19 4.36 22.11
C ARG A 96 17.96 4.05 21.25
N TRP A 97 16.88 4.81 21.44
CA TRP A 97 15.68 4.68 20.62
C TRP A 97 15.83 5.28 19.23
N ALA A 98 16.73 6.26 19.04
CA ALA A 98 17.05 6.81 17.73
C ALA A 98 17.53 5.74 16.73
N VAL A 99 18.26 4.72 17.20
CA VAL A 99 18.70 3.59 16.37
C VAL A 99 17.53 2.80 15.77
N LEU A 100 16.36 2.79 16.42
CA LEU A 100 15.14 2.15 15.91
C LEU A 100 14.25 3.13 15.13
N ALA A 101 14.16 4.39 15.58
CA ALA A 101 13.33 5.41 14.97
C ALA A 101 13.86 5.88 13.60
N ILE A 102 15.17 5.91 13.40
CA ILE A 102 15.81 6.32 12.14
C ILE A 102 15.48 5.34 10.98
N PRO A 103 15.72 4.01 11.08
CA PRO A 103 15.38 3.10 10.00
C PRO A 103 13.87 2.98 9.78
N PHE A 104 13.07 3.05 10.86
CA PHE A 104 11.61 3.06 10.74
C PHE A 104 11.10 4.33 10.04
N GLY A 105 11.62 5.49 10.40
CA GLY A 105 11.33 6.77 9.74
C GLY A 105 11.83 6.81 8.30
N ALA A 106 12.98 6.20 7.99
CA ALA A 106 13.49 6.04 6.63
C ALA A 106 12.59 5.13 5.78
N LEU A 107 12.10 4.02 6.33
CA LEU A 107 11.15 3.13 5.64
C LEU A 107 9.78 3.81 5.44
N CYS A 108 9.25 4.48 6.47
CA CYS A 108 7.99 5.24 6.36
C CYS A 108 8.12 6.37 5.34
N SER A 109 9.22 7.13 5.37
CA SER A 109 9.47 8.18 4.38
C SER A 109 9.67 7.60 2.98
N ALA A 110 10.33 6.45 2.81
CA ALA A 110 10.43 5.78 1.52
C ALA A 110 9.07 5.29 0.97
N GLN A 111 8.10 4.98 1.84
CA GLN A 111 6.73 4.65 1.43
C GLN A 111 5.86 5.89 1.18
N LEU A 112 6.05 6.96 1.96
CA LEU A 112 5.32 8.23 1.83
C LEU A 112 5.82 9.06 0.65
N VAL A 113 7.14 9.06 0.41
CA VAL A 113 7.78 9.45 -0.84
C VAL A 113 7.56 8.30 -1.80
N GLY A 114 6.29 8.05 -2.13
CA GLY A 114 5.91 7.03 -3.08
C GLY A 114 6.73 7.25 -4.33
N ARG A 115 7.62 6.31 -4.66
CA ARG A 115 8.15 6.23 -6.01
C ARG A 115 6.96 5.89 -6.88
N VAL A 116 6.26 6.93 -7.35
CA VAL A 116 5.24 6.80 -8.37
C VAL A 116 6.00 6.42 -9.62
N VAL A 117 6.28 5.12 -9.77
CA VAL A 117 6.85 4.57 -10.99
C VAL A 117 5.91 5.00 -12.10
N PRO A 118 6.41 5.72 -13.13
CA PRO A 118 5.60 6.17 -14.26
C PRO A 118 4.73 5.00 -14.78
N PRO A 119 3.47 5.27 -15.18
CA PRO A 119 2.58 4.22 -15.68
C PRO A 119 3.23 3.36 -16.77
N LEU A 120 4.01 3.99 -17.66
CA LEU A 120 4.77 3.32 -18.71
C LEU A 120 5.80 2.32 -18.17
N GLU A 121 6.66 2.72 -17.23
CA GLU A 121 7.68 1.83 -16.67
C GLU A 121 7.05 0.64 -15.92
N ARG A 122 5.94 0.89 -15.23
CA ARG A 122 5.20 -0.17 -14.54
C ARG A 122 4.62 -1.17 -15.53
N ALA A 123 3.95 -0.68 -16.57
CA ALA A 123 3.34 -1.52 -17.59
C ALA A 123 4.41 -2.30 -18.38
N ALA A 124 5.54 -1.67 -18.70
CA ALA A 124 6.71 -2.32 -19.31
C ALA A 124 7.18 -3.49 -18.45
N LYS A 125 7.33 -3.27 -17.13
CA LYS A 125 7.82 -4.33 -16.24
C LYS A 125 6.86 -5.50 -16.13
N VAL A 126 5.55 -5.24 -16.15
CA VAL A 126 4.53 -6.30 -16.15
C VAL A 126 4.59 -7.09 -17.46
N ALA A 127 4.71 -6.42 -18.60
CA ALA A 127 4.83 -7.07 -19.92
C ALA A 127 6.13 -7.88 -20.06
N GLU A 128 7.23 -7.47 -19.44
CA GLU A 128 8.48 -8.24 -19.39
C GLU A 128 8.34 -9.54 -18.59
N VAL A 129 7.65 -9.50 -17.45
CA VAL A 129 7.46 -10.67 -16.57
C VAL A 129 6.43 -11.64 -17.16
N LEU A 130 5.44 -11.12 -17.88
CA LEU A 130 4.37 -11.88 -18.52
C LEU A 130 4.41 -11.71 -20.05
N PRO A 131 5.46 -12.22 -20.73
CA PRO A 131 5.64 -11.98 -22.17
C PRO A 131 4.61 -12.67 -23.04
N ASN A 132 3.84 -13.63 -22.52
CA ASN A 132 2.79 -14.36 -23.24
C ASN A 132 1.37 -13.96 -22.84
N ASP A 133 1.20 -12.99 -21.94
CA ASP A 133 -0.12 -12.50 -21.55
C ASP A 133 -0.57 -11.35 -22.48
N GLY A 134 -1.68 -11.56 -23.19
CA GLY A 134 -2.27 -10.56 -24.08
C GLY A 134 -2.69 -9.29 -23.34
N GLN A 135 -3.21 -9.42 -22.11
CA GLN A 135 -3.65 -8.27 -21.31
C GLN A 135 -2.46 -7.44 -20.81
N ALA A 136 -1.36 -8.09 -20.42
CA ALA A 136 -0.13 -7.40 -20.03
C ALA A 136 0.45 -6.59 -21.20
N GLN A 137 0.49 -7.17 -22.40
CA GLN A 137 0.92 -6.46 -23.62
C GLN A 137 -0.01 -5.29 -23.94
N LEU A 138 -1.34 -5.48 -23.87
CA LEU A 138 -2.32 -4.42 -24.09
C LEU A 138 -2.11 -3.24 -23.12
N ASN A 139 -1.93 -3.50 -21.84
CA ASN A 139 -1.71 -2.46 -20.84
C ASN A 139 -0.40 -1.69 -21.10
N TYR A 140 0.63 -2.37 -21.58
CA TYR A 140 1.88 -1.72 -21.98
C TYR A 140 1.71 -0.86 -23.23
N SER A 141 1.01 -1.35 -24.26
CA SER A 141 0.66 -0.57 -25.45
C SER A 141 -0.12 0.70 -25.12
N LYS A 142 -1.12 0.61 -24.22
CA LYS A 142 -1.89 1.78 -23.77
C LYS A 142 -0.99 2.81 -23.09
N ALA A 143 -0.07 2.36 -22.24
CA ALA A 143 0.87 3.26 -21.59
C ALA A 143 1.88 3.89 -22.58
N LEU A 144 2.28 3.17 -23.64
CA LEU A 144 3.10 3.70 -24.74
C LEU A 144 2.33 4.75 -25.55
N HIS A 145 1.06 4.49 -25.84
CA HIS A 145 0.15 5.40 -26.53
C HIS A 145 -0.01 6.71 -25.74
N GLU A 146 -0.31 6.62 -24.45
CA GLU A 146 -0.41 7.80 -23.56
C GLU A 146 0.91 8.58 -23.45
N ALA A 147 2.04 7.90 -23.61
CA ALA A 147 3.37 8.52 -23.66
C ALA A 147 3.74 9.09 -25.04
N GLY A 148 2.86 9.01 -26.04
CA GLY A 148 3.08 9.50 -27.41
C GLY A 148 3.95 8.61 -28.29
N ARG A 149 4.29 7.39 -27.84
CA ARG A 149 5.10 6.41 -28.59
C ARG A 149 4.20 5.51 -29.43
N LEU A 150 3.51 6.11 -30.40
CA LEU A 150 2.42 5.47 -31.17
C LEU A 150 2.90 4.26 -31.99
N GLU A 151 4.05 4.35 -32.65
CA GLU A 151 4.62 3.29 -33.50
C GLU A 151 4.93 2.03 -32.68
N GLU A 152 5.47 2.21 -31.48
CA GLU A 152 5.75 1.10 -30.56
C GLU A 152 4.45 0.53 -29.99
N ALA A 153 3.49 1.41 -29.66
CA ALA A 153 2.18 0.99 -29.19
C ALA A 153 1.47 0.09 -30.22
N ILE A 154 1.49 0.45 -31.51
CA ILE A 154 0.92 -0.34 -32.62
C ILE A 154 1.53 -1.75 -32.66
N GLY A 155 2.86 -1.84 -32.60
CA GLY A 155 3.55 -3.14 -32.58
C GLY A 155 3.15 -4.01 -31.38
N HIS A 156 3.00 -3.41 -30.20
CA HIS A 156 2.56 -4.11 -29.00
C HIS A 156 1.06 -4.44 -29.00
N TYR A 157 0.20 -3.62 -29.62
CA TYR A 157 -1.23 -3.93 -29.80
C TYR A 157 -1.43 -5.13 -30.72
N ASP A 158 -0.77 -5.17 -31.88
CA ASP A 158 -0.77 -6.34 -32.77
C ASP A 158 -0.28 -7.59 -32.01
N SER A 159 0.81 -7.43 -31.25
CA SER A 159 1.36 -8.47 -30.39
C SER A 159 0.39 -8.96 -29.32
N ALA A 160 -0.47 -8.09 -28.78
CA ALA A 160 -1.53 -8.46 -27.83
C ALA A 160 -2.63 -9.27 -28.53
N ILE A 161 -3.07 -8.83 -29.72
CA ILE A 161 -4.08 -9.52 -30.54
C ILE A 161 -3.61 -10.92 -30.96
N LYS A 162 -2.34 -11.07 -31.35
CA LYS A 162 -1.77 -12.37 -31.70
C LYS A 162 -1.76 -13.36 -30.54
N ARG A 163 -1.63 -12.87 -29.30
CA ARG A 163 -1.62 -13.71 -28.08
C ARG A 163 -3.03 -14.06 -27.63
N ASP A 164 -3.92 -13.07 -27.68
CA ASP A 164 -5.32 -13.25 -27.35
C ASP A 164 -6.21 -12.60 -28.43
N PRO A 165 -6.63 -13.40 -29.44
CA PRO A 165 -7.51 -12.91 -30.50
C PRO A 165 -8.91 -12.52 -30.00
N SER A 166 -9.30 -12.92 -28.78
CA SER A 166 -10.59 -12.53 -28.19
C SER A 166 -10.55 -11.15 -27.55
N LEU A 167 -9.36 -10.56 -27.40
CA LEU A 167 -9.13 -9.28 -26.74
C LEU A 167 -9.60 -8.11 -27.60
N THR A 168 -10.91 -7.94 -27.62
CA THR A 168 -11.62 -6.94 -28.43
C THR A 168 -11.20 -5.49 -28.11
N GLU A 169 -10.74 -5.26 -26.87
CA GLU A 169 -10.14 -4.00 -26.43
C GLU A 169 -8.86 -3.66 -27.21
N ALA A 170 -8.02 -4.65 -27.54
CA ALA A 170 -6.77 -4.41 -28.28
C ALA A 170 -7.01 -3.97 -29.73
N GLU A 171 -7.98 -4.57 -30.43
CA GLU A 171 -8.41 -4.13 -31.76
C GLU A 171 -8.93 -2.68 -31.75
N PHE A 172 -9.70 -2.31 -30.72
CA PHE A 172 -10.20 -0.94 -30.58
C PHE A 172 -9.06 0.08 -30.39
N PHE A 173 -8.13 -0.19 -29.47
CA PHE A 173 -7.01 0.72 -29.23
C PHE A 173 -6.00 0.75 -30.37
N LEU A 174 -5.87 -0.34 -31.13
CA LEU A 174 -5.10 -0.35 -32.37
C LEU A 174 -5.73 0.57 -33.42
N GLY A 175 -7.05 0.49 -33.60
CA GLY A 175 -7.80 1.42 -34.45
C GLY A 175 -7.62 2.88 -34.02
N LEU A 176 -7.64 3.15 -32.71
CA LEU A 176 -7.37 4.48 -32.16
C LEU A 176 -5.94 4.96 -32.43
N ALA A 177 -4.95 4.08 -32.28
CA ALA A 177 -3.56 4.41 -32.57
C ALA A 177 -3.32 4.75 -34.05
N TYR A 178 -3.98 4.04 -34.98
CA TYR A 178 -3.96 4.38 -36.41
C TYR A 178 -4.69 5.70 -36.71
N GLN A 179 -5.80 5.97 -36.02
CA GLN A 179 -6.51 7.26 -36.14
C GLN A 179 -5.62 8.43 -35.72
N ASP A 180 -4.87 8.29 -34.63
CA ASP A 180 -3.94 9.30 -34.14
C ASP A 180 -2.76 9.51 -35.09
N ARG A 181 -2.41 8.48 -35.89
CA ARG A 181 -1.45 8.56 -37.02
C ARG A 181 -2.09 9.05 -38.32
N GLN A 182 -3.38 9.38 -38.32
CA GLN A 182 -4.16 9.80 -39.51
C GLN A 182 -4.27 8.71 -40.60
N GLU A 183 -4.04 7.45 -40.25
CA GLU A 183 -4.19 6.28 -41.13
C GLU A 183 -5.62 5.74 -41.01
N TYR A 184 -6.59 6.51 -41.52
CA TYR A 184 -8.02 6.26 -41.31
C TYR A 184 -8.51 4.93 -41.89
N ASP A 185 -7.96 4.48 -43.03
CA ASP A 185 -8.35 3.22 -43.64
C ASP A 185 -8.07 2.02 -42.72
N HIS A 186 -6.89 2.01 -42.09
CA HIS A 186 -6.49 0.96 -41.14
C HIS A 186 -7.28 1.08 -39.84
N SER A 187 -7.56 2.31 -39.40
CA SER A 187 -8.39 2.58 -38.22
C SER A 187 -9.78 1.97 -38.36
N VAL A 188 -10.46 2.19 -39.49
CA VAL A 188 -11.80 1.65 -39.76
C VAL A 188 -11.79 0.13 -39.73
N GLU A 189 -10.82 -0.51 -40.38
CA GLU A 189 -10.72 -1.97 -40.40
C GLU A 189 -10.63 -2.57 -38.98
N HIS A 190 -9.78 -1.99 -38.12
CA HIS A 190 -9.62 -2.46 -36.74
C HIS A 190 -10.84 -2.17 -35.86
N TYR A 191 -11.53 -1.05 -36.08
CA TYR A 191 -12.80 -0.78 -35.40
C TYR A 191 -13.90 -1.76 -35.83
N GLU A 192 -14.01 -2.08 -37.12
CA GLU A 192 -14.97 -3.07 -37.61
C GLU A 192 -14.70 -4.46 -37.02
N ARG A 193 -13.43 -4.88 -36.96
CA ARG A 193 -13.03 -6.13 -36.30
C ARG A 193 -13.42 -6.11 -34.83
N SER A 194 -13.12 -5.03 -34.10
CA SER A 194 -13.52 -4.89 -32.69
C SER A 194 -15.04 -5.03 -32.50
N LEU A 195 -15.83 -4.41 -33.36
CA LEU A 195 -17.29 -4.50 -33.32
C LEU A 195 -17.81 -5.90 -33.66
N SER A 196 -17.15 -6.62 -34.57
CA SER A 196 -17.50 -7.99 -34.93
C SER A 196 -17.26 -8.99 -33.79
N LEU A 197 -16.26 -8.74 -32.95
CA LEU A 197 -15.88 -9.61 -31.82
C LEU A 197 -16.76 -9.38 -30.58
N ASP A 198 -17.24 -8.16 -30.36
CA ASP A 198 -18.21 -7.83 -29.30
C ASP A 198 -19.46 -7.11 -29.85
N PRO A 199 -20.50 -7.87 -30.23
CA PRO A 199 -21.78 -7.33 -30.71
C PRO A 199 -22.51 -6.45 -29.69
N LYS A 200 -22.20 -6.57 -28.39
CA LYS A 200 -22.79 -5.68 -27.35
C LYS A 200 -22.18 -4.28 -27.36
N ARG A 201 -20.96 -4.13 -27.89
CA ARG A 201 -20.35 -2.81 -28.11
C ARG A 201 -20.99 -2.11 -29.30
N GLN A 202 -21.35 -2.86 -30.34
CA GLN A 202 -22.03 -2.36 -31.54
C GLN A 202 -23.36 -1.65 -31.23
N SER A 203 -24.17 -2.20 -30.31
CA SER A 203 -25.43 -1.56 -29.92
C SER A 203 -25.26 -0.24 -29.17
N ARG A 204 -24.12 -0.01 -28.51
CA ARG A 204 -23.80 1.24 -27.80
C ARG A 204 -23.30 2.35 -28.73
N VAL A 205 -22.68 2.00 -29.85
CA VAL A 205 -22.20 2.98 -30.84
C VAL A 205 -23.36 3.50 -31.70
N GLN A 206 -24.37 2.66 -31.98
CA GLN A 206 -25.56 3.07 -32.74
C GLN A 206 -26.57 3.91 -31.96
N SER A 207 -26.35 4.13 -30.65
CA SER A 207 -27.24 4.92 -29.81
C SER A 207 -26.80 6.38 -29.61
N TRP A 208 -25.93 6.92 -30.48
CA TRP A 208 -25.48 8.31 -30.48
C TRP A 208 -26.07 9.09 -31.66
#